data_AF-A0AAV9HIB6-F1
#
_entry.id   AF-A0AAV9HIB6-F1
#
_cell.length_a   1.000
_cell.length_b   1.000
_cell.length_c   1.000
_cell.angle_alpha   90.00
_cell.angle_beta   90.00
_cell.angle_gamma   90.00
#
_symmetry.space_group_name_H-M   'P 1'
#
loop_
_entity.id
_entity.type
_entity.pdbx_description
1 polymer ?
#
loop_
_entity_poly.entity_id
_entity_poly.type
_entity_poly.pdbx_seq_one_letter_code
_entity_poly.pdbx_strand_id
1 'polypeptide(L)'
;MAIGKLMTLLLAASAATTASPVAARDETTDNAAAWLDELIANVTAADLPTEKRGFCSQSSNLVVNTGYAKYRGFRDTASGLNLWKGVRYAKGPVGNLRWQAPRAPNLDLLAPVTDANTAGPSCPQHLPQVPGATLIPGDEDCLFLNVAAPPGASGLPVMVWIHGGGYGAGDGSQDMTQLINANGKAFIGVSIQYRLGAFGWLASQEVKNKGVVNAGLLDQAFALAWIKLNICQFGGDPTDITIAGESAGGGSVMYHDTAVGGALGSLLFDKSIAQSPYLPYQPAYNDALPTSRYYAFSAAAGCPSSGSVFSCLVSKDSDTLQAASFAVTKTVPFGYWGFWPVTDNVYITGRPTQMLAAKRVNGKKILVGYNANEGPLFVPPGINTESDLAAWLAQEFPNLSPAQIGTILANNPSSAPTSATAPQFETDGLNTGGYNAMNTGPDANGQKQRANNIYAEATFACPAYWLAEGYSGSSSSRASYLYQYSVPLASHGTDVAAIFGPAGPNLPSDFTTAIRKAWGNFVLTGDPSITNALANGAGSANPNAPNPASDWPEWTVSAPKFLNWNTTGGTPYAFTTQWGTSAIQYTGGLNAISVQNSNTWEAGRGARCNFYRSLGPFIPA
;
A
#
# COMPACT_ATOMS: atom_id res chain seq x y z
N MET A 1 35.79 3.43 -68.36
CA MET A 1 34.76 4.48 -68.54
C MET A 1 33.48 3.98 -67.89
N ALA A 2 32.71 4.91 -67.30
CA ALA A 2 31.53 4.75 -66.44
C ALA A 2 31.82 4.53 -64.94
N ILE A 3 32.15 5.63 -64.26
CA ILE A 3 31.96 5.87 -62.82
C ILE A 3 31.06 7.11 -62.72
N GLY A 4 30.03 7.06 -61.85
CA GLY A 4 29.43 8.27 -61.28
C GLY A 4 27.89 8.29 -61.31
N LYS A 5 27.27 8.04 -60.14
CA LYS A 5 26.17 8.85 -59.55
C LYS A 5 25.66 8.24 -58.24
N LEU A 6 25.13 9.12 -57.39
CA LEU A 6 24.34 8.96 -56.15
C LEU A 6 25.10 8.89 -54.80
N MET A 7 25.33 10.06 -54.19
CA MET A 7 25.19 10.28 -52.75
C MET A 7 25.15 11.79 -52.45
N THR A 8 23.96 12.35 -52.24
CA THR A 8 23.77 13.73 -51.74
C THR A 8 22.40 13.83 -51.07
N LEU A 9 22.32 13.50 -49.77
CA LEU A 9 21.29 14.00 -48.83
C LEU A 9 21.68 13.60 -47.39
N LEU A 10 22.69 14.27 -46.81
CA LEU A 10 23.08 14.10 -45.41
C LEU A 10 23.89 15.32 -44.98
N LEU A 11 23.24 16.39 -44.53
CA LEU A 11 23.85 17.49 -43.74
C LEU A 11 22.77 18.54 -43.40
N ALA A 12 21.93 18.25 -42.39
CA ALA A 12 21.17 19.27 -41.65
C ALA A 12 20.49 18.63 -40.42
N ALA A 13 21.24 18.35 -39.35
CA ALA A 13 20.70 18.19 -37.99
C ALA A 13 21.85 18.14 -36.97
N SER A 14 22.56 19.26 -36.79
CA SER A 14 23.45 19.44 -35.64
C SER A 14 23.49 20.91 -35.24
N ALA A 15 22.56 21.32 -34.38
CA ALA A 15 22.69 22.54 -33.62
C ALA A 15 22.24 22.24 -32.18
N ALA A 16 23.20 22.36 -31.28
CA ALA A 16 23.10 22.12 -29.85
C ALA A 16 22.02 23.01 -29.21
N THR A 17 21.17 22.42 -28.38
CA THR A 17 20.39 23.16 -27.38
C THR A 17 21.26 23.33 -26.13
N THR A 18 21.78 24.54 -25.99
CA THR A 18 22.38 25.05 -24.77
C THR A 18 21.41 24.94 -23.60
N ALA A 19 21.88 24.43 -22.46
CA ALA A 19 21.15 24.45 -21.20
C ALA A 19 20.73 25.89 -20.87
N SER A 20 19.42 26.14 -20.79
CA SER A 20 18.90 27.41 -20.29
C SER A 20 19.25 27.56 -18.81
N PRO A 21 19.60 28.79 -18.36
CA PRO A 21 19.70 29.09 -16.95
C PRO A 21 18.31 28.90 -16.31
N VAL A 22 18.29 28.48 -15.04
CA VAL A 22 17.07 28.34 -14.24
C VAL A 22 16.32 29.67 -14.26
N ALA A 23 15.31 29.78 -15.12
CA ALA A 23 14.36 30.88 -15.07
C ALA A 23 13.63 30.79 -13.74
N ALA A 24 13.53 31.92 -13.03
CA ALA A 24 12.70 32.03 -11.84
C ALA A 24 11.29 31.52 -12.19
N ARG A 25 10.89 30.42 -11.54
CA ARG A 25 9.53 29.88 -11.71
C ARG A 25 8.55 30.92 -11.20
N ASP A 26 7.52 31.19 -11.99
CA ASP A 26 6.39 32.05 -11.65
C ASP A 26 5.77 31.57 -10.32
N GLU A 27 5.69 32.45 -9.32
CA GLU A 27 5.16 32.18 -7.97
C GLU A 27 3.68 31.70 -7.98
N THR A 28 3.02 31.68 -9.13
CA THR A 28 1.65 31.21 -9.31
C THR A 28 1.51 29.72 -9.67
N THR A 29 2.61 29.01 -9.98
CA THR A 29 2.53 27.61 -10.45
C THR A 29 2.74 26.61 -9.30
N ASP A 30 1.74 25.77 -9.05
CA ASP A 30 1.85 24.67 -8.07
C ASP A 30 2.91 23.65 -8.52
N ASN A 31 3.96 23.45 -7.71
CA ASN A 31 5.07 22.56 -8.04
C ASN A 31 4.64 21.10 -8.27
N ALA A 32 3.64 20.62 -7.52
CA ALA A 32 3.14 19.26 -7.68
C ALA A 32 2.35 19.13 -8.99
N ALA A 33 1.57 20.15 -9.36
CA ALA A 33 0.80 20.15 -10.60
C ALA A 33 1.72 20.16 -11.83
N ALA A 34 2.71 21.06 -11.85
CA ALA A 34 3.68 21.11 -12.94
C ALA A 34 4.48 19.81 -13.08
N TRP A 35 4.85 19.19 -11.97
CA TRP A 35 5.52 17.88 -11.97
C TRP A 35 4.60 16.76 -12.48
N LEU A 36 3.32 16.77 -12.11
CA LEU A 36 2.35 15.77 -12.55
C LEU A 36 2.10 15.86 -14.05
N ASP A 37 1.96 17.07 -14.59
CA ASP A 37 1.82 17.30 -16.04
C ASP A 37 3.04 16.76 -16.81
N GLU A 38 4.26 17.00 -16.29
CA GLU A 38 5.49 16.45 -16.86
C GLU A 38 5.51 14.91 -16.81
N LEU A 39 5.11 14.31 -15.68
CA LEU A 39 5.03 12.86 -15.52
C LEU A 39 4.04 12.25 -16.53
N ILE A 40 2.85 12.83 -16.67
CA ILE A 40 1.83 12.37 -17.61
C ILE A 40 2.33 12.50 -19.06
N ALA A 41 2.92 13.63 -19.41
CA ALA A 41 3.46 13.86 -20.75
C ALA A 41 4.57 12.85 -21.09
N ASN A 42 5.49 12.59 -20.15
CA ASN A 42 6.58 11.65 -20.36
C ASN A 42 6.10 10.21 -20.56
N VAL A 43 5.13 9.75 -19.76
CA VAL A 43 4.58 8.39 -19.91
C VAL A 43 3.78 8.27 -21.21
N THR A 44 2.94 9.26 -21.53
CA THR A 44 2.10 9.24 -22.74
C THR A 44 2.94 9.33 -24.02
N ALA A 45 4.02 10.11 -24.03
CA ALA A 45 4.93 10.20 -25.18
C ALA A 45 5.68 8.89 -25.45
N ALA A 46 5.86 8.05 -24.42
CA ALA A 46 6.51 6.76 -24.55
C ALA A 46 5.57 5.65 -25.05
N ASP A 47 4.25 5.83 -25.00
CA ASP A 47 3.22 4.88 -25.50
C ASP A 47 3.17 4.77 -27.06
N LEU A 48 4.30 4.97 -27.74
CA LEU A 48 4.47 4.77 -29.19
C LEU A 48 4.36 3.27 -29.58
N PRO A 49 3.90 2.97 -30.82
CA PRO A 49 3.12 1.78 -31.15
C PRO A 49 3.81 0.44 -30.90
N THR A 50 2.94 -0.55 -30.65
CA THR A 50 3.17 -1.99 -30.47
C THR A 50 4.24 -2.61 -31.35
N GLU A 51 4.48 -2.05 -32.54
CA GLU A 51 5.48 -2.51 -33.51
C GLU A 51 6.95 -2.26 -33.11
N LYS A 52 7.24 -1.40 -32.12
CA LYS A 52 8.60 -1.29 -31.54
C LYS A 52 8.87 -2.28 -30.39
N ARG A 53 7.88 -3.08 -29.96
CA ARG A 53 7.99 -4.08 -28.87
C ARG A 53 8.62 -5.42 -29.30
N GLY A 54 9.47 -5.43 -30.32
CA GLY A 54 10.07 -6.65 -30.85
C GLY A 54 11.03 -7.40 -29.91
N PHE A 55 11.34 -6.85 -28.72
CA PHE A 55 12.41 -7.36 -27.85
C PHE A 55 12.19 -7.08 -26.35
N CYS A 56 10.98 -7.20 -25.81
CA CYS A 56 10.80 -7.17 -24.35
C CYS A 56 11.27 -8.49 -23.74
N SER A 57 12.54 -8.83 -23.93
CA SER A 57 13.17 -10.05 -23.44
C SER A 57 14.37 -9.68 -22.60
N GLN A 58 14.58 -10.44 -21.54
CA GLN A 58 15.74 -10.28 -20.70
C GLN A 58 17.08 -10.52 -21.44
N SER A 59 18.09 -9.68 -21.21
CA SER A 59 19.45 -9.91 -21.70
C SER A 59 20.09 -11.16 -21.09
N SER A 60 20.83 -11.94 -21.89
CA SER A 60 21.52 -13.16 -21.46
C SER A 60 22.62 -12.93 -20.42
N ASN A 61 23.20 -11.72 -20.38
CA ASN A 61 24.22 -11.33 -19.41
C ASN A 61 23.67 -10.60 -18.17
N LEU A 62 22.34 -10.54 -18.03
CA LEU A 62 21.61 -9.85 -16.95
C LEU A 62 21.90 -8.34 -16.83
N VAL A 63 22.47 -7.72 -17.86
CA VAL A 63 22.68 -6.27 -17.92
C VAL A 63 21.47 -5.60 -18.56
N VAL A 64 20.86 -4.65 -17.84
CA VAL A 64 19.75 -3.80 -18.30
C VAL A 64 20.24 -2.36 -18.44
N ASN A 65 19.74 -1.61 -19.42
CA ASN A 65 20.13 -0.23 -19.72
C ASN A 65 18.94 0.73 -19.63
N THR A 66 18.73 1.35 -18.48
CA THR A 66 17.58 2.21 -18.18
C THR A 66 17.59 3.56 -18.93
N GLY A 67 18.46 3.72 -19.92
CA GLY A 67 18.69 4.95 -20.68
C GLY A 67 19.63 5.92 -19.98
N TYR A 68 19.66 5.92 -18.64
CA TYR A 68 20.56 6.78 -17.84
C TYR A 68 21.68 6.02 -17.13
N ALA A 69 21.55 4.71 -16.95
CA ALA A 69 22.54 3.86 -16.30
C ALA A 69 22.41 2.40 -16.77
N LYS A 70 23.44 1.59 -16.52
CA LYS A 70 23.44 0.15 -16.78
C LYS A 70 23.54 -0.61 -15.46
N TYR A 71 22.65 -1.58 -15.24
CA TYR A 71 22.62 -2.40 -14.04
C TYR A 71 22.82 -3.87 -14.38
N ARG A 72 23.71 -4.55 -13.66
CA ARG A 72 23.90 -6.00 -13.75
C ARG A 72 23.19 -6.69 -12.60
N GLY A 73 22.19 -7.49 -12.94
CA GLY A 73 21.53 -8.37 -11.98
C GLY A 73 22.32 -9.66 -11.77
N PHE A 74 21.79 -10.53 -10.91
CA PHE A 74 22.38 -11.84 -10.63
C PHE A 74 21.31 -12.93 -10.63
N ARG A 75 21.73 -14.16 -10.92
CA ARG A 75 20.87 -15.33 -10.78
C ARG A 75 20.92 -15.78 -9.33
N ASP A 76 19.78 -15.74 -8.63
CA ASP A 76 19.66 -16.39 -7.34
C ASP A 76 19.35 -17.88 -7.55
N THR A 77 20.27 -18.74 -7.09
CA THR A 77 20.16 -20.19 -7.28
C THR A 77 19.11 -20.80 -6.37
N ALA A 78 18.81 -20.19 -5.22
CA ALA A 78 17.83 -20.71 -4.26
C ALA A 78 16.39 -20.53 -4.77
N SER A 79 16.03 -19.32 -5.20
CA SER A 79 14.73 -19.05 -5.84
C SER A 79 14.64 -19.54 -7.28
N GLY A 80 15.79 -19.62 -7.97
CA GLY A 80 15.85 -19.81 -9.41
C GLY A 80 15.32 -18.62 -10.20
N LEU A 81 15.34 -17.40 -9.63
CA LEU A 81 14.95 -16.14 -10.27
C LEU A 81 16.19 -15.28 -10.58
N ASN A 82 16.04 -14.35 -11.52
CA ASN A 82 17.01 -13.28 -11.76
C ASN A 82 16.61 -12.05 -10.95
N LEU A 83 17.55 -11.50 -10.19
CA LEU A 83 17.32 -10.40 -9.26
C LEU A 83 18.17 -9.19 -9.65
N TRP A 84 17.57 -8.00 -9.54
CA TRP A 84 18.26 -6.72 -9.56
C TRP A 84 17.84 -5.97 -8.31
N LYS A 85 18.76 -5.78 -7.39
CA LYS A 85 18.53 -5.09 -6.13
C LYS A 85 19.21 -3.72 -6.15
N GLY A 86 18.53 -2.70 -5.63
CA GLY A 86 19.08 -1.35 -5.53
C GLY A 86 19.13 -0.60 -6.86
N VAL A 87 18.14 -0.77 -7.74
CA VAL A 87 18.02 0.04 -8.97
C VAL A 87 17.48 1.41 -8.62
N ARG A 88 18.26 2.47 -8.85
CA ARG A 88 17.87 3.85 -8.54
C ARG A 88 16.82 4.33 -9.54
N TYR A 89 15.61 4.66 -9.10
CA TYR A 89 14.57 5.20 -9.98
C TYR A 89 14.46 6.74 -9.93
N ALA A 90 15.00 7.38 -8.88
CA ALA A 90 15.03 8.85 -8.72
C ALA A 90 16.35 9.35 -8.12
N LYS A 91 16.65 10.65 -8.28
CA LYS A 91 17.74 11.29 -7.52
C LYS A 91 17.47 11.19 -6.02
N GLY A 92 18.53 11.05 -5.24
CA GLY A 92 18.44 11.12 -3.78
C GLY A 92 17.79 12.44 -3.34
N PRO A 93 16.72 12.42 -2.53
CA PRO A 93 15.99 13.61 -2.08
C PRO A 93 16.71 14.36 -0.94
N VAL A 94 18.02 14.54 -1.08
CA VAL A 94 18.92 15.16 -0.09
C VAL A 94 19.08 16.67 -0.30
N GLY A 95 19.41 17.40 0.77
CA GLY A 95 19.69 18.83 0.71
C GLY A 95 18.56 19.63 0.06
N ASN A 96 18.86 20.35 -1.02
CA ASN A 96 17.88 21.17 -1.75
C ASN A 96 16.77 20.36 -2.45
N LEU A 97 16.85 19.02 -2.47
CA LEU A 97 15.77 18.15 -2.96
C LEU A 97 14.83 17.66 -1.84
N ARG A 98 15.08 18.05 -0.59
CA ARG A 98 14.15 17.79 0.53
C ARG A 98 12.81 18.46 0.27
N TRP A 99 11.74 17.70 0.49
CA TRP A 99 10.35 18.08 0.22
C TRP A 99 10.11 18.62 -1.20
N GLN A 100 10.93 18.20 -2.17
CA GLN A 100 10.65 18.40 -3.59
C GLN A 100 10.07 17.13 -4.20
N ALA A 101 9.32 17.27 -5.30
CA ALA A 101 8.89 16.13 -6.10
C ALA A 101 10.12 15.35 -6.64
N PRO A 102 10.05 14.02 -6.75
CA PRO A 102 11.16 13.19 -7.24
C PRO A 102 11.56 13.60 -8.66
N ARG A 103 12.85 13.47 -8.96
CA ARG A 103 13.42 13.83 -10.27
C ARG A 103 14.17 12.64 -10.86
N ALA A 104 14.17 12.55 -12.18
CA ALA A 104 14.91 11.53 -12.91
C ALA A 104 16.39 11.53 -12.52
N PRO A 105 17.04 10.37 -12.38
CA PRO A 105 18.48 10.28 -12.13
C PRO A 105 19.30 11.05 -13.18
N ASN A 106 20.52 11.44 -12.83
CA ASN A 106 21.41 12.06 -13.81
C ASN A 106 21.73 11.07 -14.94
N LEU A 107 21.75 11.57 -16.17
CA LEU A 107 22.21 10.82 -17.32
C LEU A 107 23.72 10.62 -17.21
N ASP A 108 24.17 9.38 -17.08
CA ASP A 108 25.58 9.03 -17.15
C ASP A 108 25.79 7.83 -18.10
N LEU A 109 25.80 8.12 -19.41
CA LEU A 109 25.96 7.11 -20.46
C LEU A 109 27.36 6.48 -20.47
N LEU A 110 28.33 7.11 -19.81
CA LEU A 110 29.72 6.66 -19.73
C LEU A 110 30.02 5.94 -18.42
N ALA A 111 29.08 5.94 -17.47
CA ALA A 111 29.22 5.19 -16.22
C ALA A 111 29.50 3.71 -16.49
N PRO A 112 30.37 3.09 -15.67
CA PRO A 112 30.51 1.64 -15.65
C PRO A 112 29.18 0.97 -15.29
N VAL A 113 29.05 -0.31 -15.62
CA VAL A 113 27.89 -1.11 -15.22
C VAL A 113 27.87 -1.23 -13.70
N THR A 114 26.76 -0.86 -13.07
CA THR A 114 26.55 -0.99 -11.62
C THR A 114 26.03 -2.39 -11.29
N ASP A 115 26.68 -3.08 -10.35
CA ASP A 115 26.18 -4.37 -9.85
C ASP A 115 24.98 -4.14 -8.93
N ALA A 116 23.81 -4.67 -9.33
CA ALA A 116 22.54 -4.56 -8.63
C ALA A 116 22.32 -5.81 -7.76
N ASN A 117 23.19 -6.06 -6.80
CA ASN A 117 23.18 -7.27 -5.95
C ASN A 117 22.77 -7.03 -4.49
N THR A 118 22.66 -5.76 -4.07
CA THR A 118 22.31 -5.36 -2.71
C THR A 118 21.14 -4.38 -2.76
N ALA A 119 20.19 -4.50 -1.84
CA ALA A 119 19.08 -3.56 -1.76
C ALA A 119 19.59 -2.15 -1.42
N GLY A 120 18.89 -1.12 -1.93
CA GLY A 120 19.15 0.26 -1.50
C GLY A 120 18.89 0.45 0.00
N PRO A 121 19.41 1.52 0.61
CA PRO A 121 19.20 1.78 2.02
C PRO A 121 17.72 2.05 2.33
N SER A 122 17.34 1.80 3.58
CA SER A 122 16.03 2.18 4.12
C SER A 122 15.93 3.69 4.27
N CYS A 123 14.76 4.25 3.91
CA CYS A 123 14.49 5.66 4.17
C CYS A 123 14.44 5.94 5.69
N PRO A 124 14.69 7.18 6.13
CA PRO A 124 14.61 7.55 7.53
C PRO A 124 13.21 7.30 8.11
N GLN A 125 13.15 6.64 9.28
CA GLN A 125 11.89 6.12 9.79
C GLN A 125 11.86 5.97 11.32
N HIS A 126 10.67 5.70 11.87
CA HIS A 126 10.50 5.41 13.29
C HIS A 126 9.21 4.61 13.51
N LEU A 127 9.14 3.94 14.66
CA LEU A 127 7.92 3.25 15.09
C LEU A 127 6.78 4.25 15.41
N PRO A 128 5.51 3.81 15.40
CA PRO A 128 4.39 4.63 15.88
C PRO A 128 4.54 4.96 17.37
N GLN A 129 3.70 5.86 17.87
CA GLN A 129 3.69 6.19 19.28
C GLN A 129 3.13 5.04 20.13
N VAL A 130 4.05 4.30 20.73
CA VAL A 130 3.77 3.24 21.71
C VAL A 130 4.84 3.27 22.82
N PRO A 131 4.55 2.77 24.02
CA PRO A 131 5.55 2.67 25.08
C PRO A 131 6.82 1.94 24.61
N GLY A 132 7.99 2.54 24.78
CA GLY A 132 9.27 1.96 24.39
C GLY A 132 9.61 2.05 22.90
N ALA A 133 8.82 2.75 22.08
CA ALA A 133 9.13 3.00 20.67
C ALA A 133 10.52 3.63 20.49
N THR A 134 11.18 3.29 19.38
CA THR A 134 12.54 3.76 19.05
C THR A 134 12.59 4.42 17.67
N LEU A 135 13.56 5.32 17.51
CA LEU A 135 13.98 5.82 16.19
C LEU A 135 14.72 4.69 15.46
N ILE A 136 14.47 4.57 14.15
CA ILE A 136 15.16 3.61 13.28
C ILE A 136 15.94 4.44 12.25
N PRO A 137 17.27 4.59 12.41
CA PRO A 137 18.09 5.37 11.50
C PRO A 137 17.96 4.88 10.05
N GLY A 138 17.92 5.82 9.10
CA GLY A 138 17.92 5.54 7.67
C GLY A 138 18.73 6.55 6.87
N ASP A 139 18.78 6.36 5.56
CA ASP A 139 19.48 7.26 4.62
C ASP A 139 18.44 8.02 3.79
N GLU A 140 18.60 9.35 3.66
CA GLU A 140 17.73 10.15 2.80
C GLU A 140 17.90 9.81 1.31
N ASP A 141 19.08 9.33 0.90
CA ASP A 141 19.28 8.80 -0.43
C ASP A 141 18.75 7.36 -0.53
N CYS A 142 17.42 7.20 -0.53
CA CYS A 142 16.76 5.90 -0.44
C CYS A 142 15.82 5.54 -1.61
N LEU A 143 15.73 6.35 -2.67
CA LEU A 143 14.77 6.13 -3.76
C LEU A 143 15.23 5.08 -4.78
N PHE A 144 15.13 3.82 -4.35
CA PHE A 144 15.50 2.61 -5.09
C PHE A 144 14.33 1.64 -5.23
N LEU A 145 14.44 0.72 -6.18
CA LEU A 145 13.55 -0.42 -6.34
C LEU A 145 14.34 -1.71 -6.55
N ASN A 146 13.66 -2.83 -6.34
CA ASN A 146 14.19 -4.17 -6.59
C ASN A 146 13.29 -4.88 -7.60
N VAL A 147 13.88 -5.67 -8.49
CA VAL A 147 13.16 -6.46 -9.51
C VAL A 147 13.50 -7.94 -9.37
N ALA A 148 12.49 -8.79 -9.35
CA ALA A 148 12.60 -10.25 -9.38
C ALA A 148 11.88 -10.78 -10.62
N ALA A 149 12.64 -11.37 -11.55
CA ALA A 149 12.11 -11.87 -12.81
C ALA A 149 12.48 -13.35 -13.05
N PRO A 150 11.62 -14.13 -13.70
CA PRO A 150 11.97 -15.45 -14.21
C PRO A 150 13.12 -15.40 -15.23
N PRO A 151 13.98 -16.44 -15.32
CA PRO A 151 14.97 -16.53 -16.38
C PRO A 151 14.34 -16.56 -17.77
N GLY A 152 14.80 -15.68 -18.66
CA GLY A 152 14.26 -15.59 -20.02
C GLY A 152 12.87 -14.96 -20.08
N ALA A 153 12.47 -14.21 -19.05
CA ALA A 153 11.22 -13.47 -19.03
C ALA A 153 11.07 -12.63 -20.30
N SER A 154 9.87 -12.70 -20.89
CA SER A 154 9.53 -11.91 -22.06
C SER A 154 8.06 -11.53 -22.06
N GLY A 155 7.76 -10.23 -22.02
CA GLY A 155 6.39 -9.69 -22.00
C GLY A 155 5.50 -10.24 -20.86
N LEU A 156 6.05 -10.47 -19.67
CA LEU A 156 5.28 -10.98 -18.53
C LEU A 156 4.54 -9.87 -17.77
N PRO A 157 3.34 -10.13 -17.20
CA PRO A 157 2.69 -9.20 -16.27
C PRO A 157 3.62 -8.79 -15.12
N VAL A 158 3.40 -7.59 -14.59
CA VAL A 158 4.24 -6.99 -13.55
C VAL A 158 3.40 -6.73 -12.30
N MET A 159 3.83 -7.25 -11.16
CA MET A 159 3.27 -6.89 -9.86
C MET A 159 4.23 -5.94 -9.14
N VAL A 160 3.73 -4.77 -8.73
CA VAL A 160 4.50 -3.76 -8.00
C VAL A 160 4.03 -3.70 -6.55
N TRP A 161 4.92 -4.04 -5.62
CA TRP A 161 4.66 -4.01 -4.19
C TRP A 161 5.03 -2.66 -3.57
N ILE A 162 4.05 -2.04 -2.91
CA ILE A 162 4.17 -0.83 -2.10
C ILE A 162 4.06 -1.27 -0.64
N HIS A 163 5.13 -1.11 0.13
CA HIS A 163 5.17 -1.60 1.51
C HIS A 163 4.28 -0.77 2.45
N GLY A 164 3.87 -1.41 3.56
CA GLY A 164 3.13 -0.77 4.65
C GLY A 164 4.03 -0.05 5.66
N GLY A 165 3.51 0.16 6.88
CA GLY A 165 4.24 0.76 8.01
C GLY A 165 3.75 2.16 8.42
N GLY A 166 2.45 2.43 8.27
CA GLY A 166 1.80 3.65 8.76
C GLY A 166 2.37 4.96 8.21
N TYR A 167 2.98 4.91 7.01
CA TYR A 167 3.67 6.03 6.36
C TYR A 167 4.96 6.51 7.07
N GLY A 168 5.34 5.88 8.18
CA GLY A 168 6.51 6.27 8.97
C GLY A 168 7.58 5.20 9.15
N ALA A 169 7.32 3.96 8.72
CA ALA A 169 8.25 2.83 8.74
C ALA A 169 8.04 1.90 7.53
N GLY A 170 8.95 0.94 7.35
CA GLY A 170 8.91 -0.08 6.29
C GLY A 170 10.03 0.07 5.27
N ASP A 171 10.11 -0.90 4.37
CA ASP A 171 11.04 -0.89 3.24
C ASP A 171 10.57 -1.77 2.07
N GLY A 172 11.21 -1.58 0.91
CA GLY A 172 10.97 -2.24 -0.36
C GLY A 172 11.80 -3.51 -0.52
N SER A 173 12.24 -4.16 0.55
CA SER A 173 13.00 -5.42 0.50
C SER A 173 12.12 -6.67 0.45
N GLN A 174 10.79 -6.52 0.37
CA GLN A 174 9.83 -7.61 0.31
C GLN A 174 10.26 -8.73 -0.65
N ASP A 175 10.48 -9.93 -0.11
CA ASP A 175 10.78 -11.11 -0.92
C ASP A 175 9.48 -11.64 -1.55
N MET A 176 9.43 -11.62 -2.88
CA MET A 176 8.30 -12.12 -3.68
C MET A 176 8.52 -13.53 -4.23
N THR A 177 9.62 -14.19 -3.86
CA THR A 177 10.03 -15.49 -4.39
C THR A 177 8.95 -16.55 -4.25
N GLN A 178 8.35 -16.70 -3.06
CA GLN A 178 7.36 -17.76 -2.81
C GLN A 178 6.10 -17.54 -3.66
N LEU A 179 5.66 -16.29 -3.81
CA LEU A 179 4.49 -15.94 -4.61
C LEU A 179 4.75 -16.18 -6.11
N ILE A 180 5.89 -15.74 -6.64
CA ILE A 180 6.27 -15.95 -8.05
C ILE A 180 6.41 -17.45 -8.36
N ASN A 181 7.07 -18.21 -7.49
CA ASN A 181 7.28 -19.64 -7.67
C ASN A 181 5.97 -20.44 -7.57
N ALA A 182 5.08 -20.10 -6.62
CA ALA A 182 3.77 -20.73 -6.51
C ALA A 182 2.94 -20.55 -7.80
N ASN A 183 3.21 -19.50 -8.58
CA ASN A 183 2.53 -19.20 -9.83
C ASN A 183 3.31 -19.62 -11.07
N GLY A 184 4.21 -20.59 -10.94
CA GLY A 184 4.93 -21.14 -12.09
C GLY A 184 5.84 -20.12 -12.78
N LYS A 185 6.27 -19.08 -12.06
CA LYS A 185 7.12 -18.00 -12.58
C LYS A 185 6.49 -17.24 -13.75
N ALA A 186 5.19 -16.96 -13.67
CA ALA A 186 4.41 -16.36 -14.75
C ALA A 186 4.36 -14.81 -14.75
N PHE A 187 4.97 -14.13 -13.78
CA PHE A 187 4.99 -12.68 -13.70
C PHE A 187 6.29 -12.15 -13.06
N ILE A 188 6.55 -10.85 -13.19
CA ILE A 188 7.69 -10.14 -12.58
C ILE A 188 7.22 -9.45 -11.30
N GLY A 189 8.01 -9.53 -10.23
CA GLY A 189 7.81 -8.74 -9.01
C GLY A 189 8.72 -7.52 -8.98
N VAL A 190 8.18 -6.36 -8.61
CA VAL A 190 8.94 -5.13 -8.34
C VAL A 190 8.57 -4.61 -6.96
N SER A 191 9.53 -4.29 -6.11
CA SER A 191 9.27 -3.65 -4.80
C SER A 191 9.98 -2.31 -4.73
N ILE A 192 9.29 -1.29 -4.20
CA ILE A 192 9.75 0.10 -4.27
C ILE A 192 9.99 0.68 -2.87
N GLN A 193 10.99 1.55 -2.76
CA GLN A 193 11.17 2.46 -1.64
C GLN A 193 10.45 3.79 -1.90
N TYR A 194 9.98 4.45 -0.85
CA TYR A 194 9.46 5.82 -0.89
C TYR A 194 9.74 6.55 0.43
N ARG A 195 9.80 7.89 0.42
CA ARG A 195 10.08 8.67 1.64
C ARG A 195 9.00 8.46 2.71
N LEU A 196 9.44 8.40 3.97
CA LEU A 196 8.60 8.15 5.15
C LEU A 196 8.65 9.30 6.16
N GLY A 197 7.78 9.28 7.16
CA GLY A 197 7.75 10.25 8.27
C GLY A 197 7.71 11.70 7.80
N ALA A 198 8.41 12.60 8.50
CA ALA A 198 8.49 14.00 8.09
C ALA A 198 9.19 14.19 6.72
N PHE A 199 9.99 13.24 6.23
CA PHE A 199 10.66 13.39 4.93
C PHE A 199 9.69 13.19 3.76
N GLY A 200 8.71 12.30 3.92
CA GLY A 200 7.69 11.99 2.90
C GLY A 200 6.40 12.80 3.02
N TRP A 201 6.05 13.22 4.24
CA TRP A 201 4.67 13.63 4.57
C TRP A 201 4.57 14.94 5.35
N LEU A 202 5.63 15.77 5.35
CA LEU A 202 5.54 17.11 5.92
C LEU A 202 4.54 17.96 5.13
N ALA A 203 3.64 18.64 5.84
CA ALA A 203 2.58 19.42 5.22
C ALA A 203 2.34 20.74 5.95
N SER A 204 2.32 21.81 5.18
CA SER A 204 1.84 23.14 5.55
C SER A 204 1.68 23.97 4.28
N GLN A 205 1.10 25.17 4.38
CA GLN A 205 1.09 26.10 3.25
C GLN A 205 2.50 26.47 2.77
N GLU A 206 3.47 26.60 3.70
CA GLU A 206 4.84 26.94 3.34
C GLU A 206 5.53 25.80 2.57
N VAL A 207 5.32 24.55 2.99
CA VAL A 207 5.86 23.37 2.29
C VAL A 207 5.29 23.29 0.87
N LYS A 208 3.98 23.51 0.71
CA LYS A 208 3.34 23.51 -0.61
C LYS A 208 3.91 24.60 -1.53
N ASN A 209 4.17 25.80 -1.00
CA ASN A 209 4.67 26.92 -1.80
C ASN A 209 6.15 26.72 -2.22
N LYS A 210 6.99 26.17 -1.33
CA LYS A 210 8.44 26.06 -1.54
C LYS A 210 8.91 24.69 -2.03
N GLY A 211 8.01 23.70 -2.06
CA GLY A 211 8.27 22.33 -2.44
C GLY A 211 6.97 21.63 -2.81
N VAL A 212 6.77 20.43 -2.27
CA VAL A 212 5.54 19.63 -2.41
C VAL A 212 5.17 18.99 -1.08
N VAL A 213 3.86 18.87 -0.84
CA VAL A 213 3.33 17.95 0.17
C VAL A 213 3.16 16.56 -0.44
N ASN A 214 2.91 15.53 0.36
CA ASN A 214 2.78 14.13 -0.10
C ASN A 214 3.98 13.64 -0.91
N ALA A 215 5.19 14.10 -0.59
CA ALA A 215 6.41 13.77 -1.31
C ALA A 215 6.63 12.24 -1.44
N GLY A 216 6.28 11.46 -0.41
CA GLY A 216 6.32 9.99 -0.43
C GLY A 216 5.34 9.36 -1.43
N LEU A 217 4.14 9.93 -1.61
CA LEU A 217 3.18 9.46 -2.62
C LEU A 217 3.65 9.79 -4.04
N LEU A 218 4.26 10.96 -4.22
CA LEU A 218 4.84 11.35 -5.51
C LEU A 218 6.06 10.46 -5.87
N ASP A 219 6.84 10.02 -4.88
CA ASP A 219 7.91 9.01 -5.07
C ASP A 219 7.35 7.71 -5.66
N GLN A 220 6.25 7.21 -5.10
CA GLN A 220 5.58 6.00 -5.58
C GLN A 220 5.06 6.19 -7.02
N ALA A 221 4.38 7.31 -7.30
CA ALA A 221 3.90 7.61 -8.65
C ALA A 221 5.06 7.73 -9.67
N PHE A 222 6.20 8.29 -9.26
CA PHE A 222 7.41 8.35 -10.10
C PHE A 222 8.02 6.97 -10.34
N ALA A 223 8.03 6.11 -9.32
CA ALA A 223 8.46 4.72 -9.47
C ALA A 223 7.56 3.96 -10.45
N LEU A 224 6.23 4.15 -10.39
CA LEU A 224 5.29 3.54 -11.34
C LEU A 224 5.54 4.05 -12.78
N ALA A 225 5.77 5.35 -12.96
CA ALA A 225 6.15 5.90 -14.26
C ALA A 225 7.50 5.33 -14.74
N TRP A 226 8.48 5.17 -13.85
CA TRP A 226 9.75 4.53 -14.19
C TRP A 226 9.54 3.08 -14.64
N ILE A 227 8.71 2.30 -13.94
CA ILE A 227 8.39 0.91 -14.26
C ILE A 227 7.74 0.85 -15.65
N LYS A 228 6.75 1.70 -15.90
CA LYS A 228 6.09 1.84 -17.21
C LYS A 228 7.08 2.05 -18.35
N LEU A 229 8.11 2.86 -18.12
CA LEU A 229 9.12 3.20 -19.13
C LEU A 229 10.25 2.17 -19.28
N ASN A 230 10.56 1.39 -18.24
CA ASN A 230 11.79 0.59 -18.18
C ASN A 230 11.58 -0.92 -18.04
N ILE A 231 10.40 -1.40 -17.60
CA ILE A 231 10.23 -2.80 -17.20
C ILE A 231 10.36 -3.81 -18.35
N CYS A 232 10.15 -3.37 -19.59
CA CYS A 232 10.39 -4.17 -20.79
C CYS A 232 11.82 -4.73 -20.86
N GLN A 233 12.81 -4.01 -20.30
CA GLN A 233 14.21 -4.47 -20.27
C GLN A 233 14.46 -5.64 -19.30
N PHE A 234 13.56 -5.81 -18.34
CA PHE A 234 13.57 -6.91 -17.39
C PHE A 234 12.69 -8.08 -17.88
N GLY A 235 12.06 -7.94 -19.04
CA GLY A 235 11.14 -8.92 -19.62
C GLY A 235 9.67 -8.71 -19.24
N GLY A 236 9.30 -7.54 -18.70
CA GLY A 236 7.92 -7.23 -18.29
C GLY A 236 7.10 -6.55 -19.38
N ASP A 237 5.78 -6.69 -19.30
CA ASP A 237 4.82 -5.94 -20.13
C ASP A 237 4.43 -4.63 -19.42
N PRO A 238 4.81 -3.45 -19.95
CA PRO A 238 4.43 -2.17 -19.36
C PRO A 238 2.92 -1.88 -19.47
N THR A 239 2.18 -2.64 -20.27
CA THR A 239 0.72 -2.49 -20.41
C THR A 239 -0.08 -3.36 -19.46
N ASP A 240 0.58 -4.28 -18.74
CA ASP A 240 -0.05 -5.13 -17.72
C ASP A 240 0.69 -5.01 -16.38
N ILE A 241 0.36 -3.94 -15.66
CA ILE A 241 0.92 -3.62 -14.34
C ILE A 241 -0.18 -3.74 -13.29
N THR A 242 0.07 -4.53 -12.24
CA THR A 242 -0.75 -4.65 -11.04
C THR A 242 -0.02 -3.99 -9.88
N ILE A 243 -0.56 -2.93 -9.28
CA ILE A 243 -0.03 -2.40 -8.02
C ILE A 243 -0.62 -3.17 -6.85
N ALA A 244 0.17 -3.44 -5.81
CA ALA A 244 -0.24 -4.18 -4.64
C ALA A 244 0.37 -3.56 -3.38
N GLY A 245 -0.36 -3.55 -2.27
CA GLY A 245 0.20 -3.07 -1.01
C GLY A 245 -0.62 -3.47 0.21
N GLU A 246 0.02 -3.46 1.38
CA GLU A 246 -0.59 -3.75 2.67
C GLU A 246 -0.53 -2.55 3.62
N SER A 247 -1.54 -2.38 4.48
CA SER A 247 -1.59 -1.29 5.47
C SER A 247 -1.48 0.08 4.79
N ALA A 248 -0.49 0.91 5.17
CA ALA A 248 -0.17 2.17 4.49
C ALA A 248 0.18 2.00 3.00
N GLY A 249 0.68 0.84 2.59
CA GLY A 249 0.85 0.46 1.19
C GLY A 249 -0.49 0.20 0.50
N GLY A 250 -1.42 -0.45 1.20
CA GLY A 250 -2.81 -0.61 0.73
C GLY A 250 -3.55 0.74 0.67
N GLY A 251 -3.28 1.64 1.61
CA GLY A 251 -3.74 3.03 1.58
C GLY A 251 -3.11 3.82 0.42
N SER A 252 -1.83 3.60 0.14
CA SER A 252 -1.15 4.16 -1.03
C SER A 252 -1.78 3.67 -2.35
N VAL A 253 -2.11 2.38 -2.45
CA VAL A 253 -2.88 1.83 -3.57
C VAL A 253 -4.23 2.55 -3.71
N MET A 254 -4.97 2.74 -2.61
CA MET A 254 -6.22 3.51 -2.62
C MET A 254 -6.03 4.96 -3.10
N TYR A 255 -4.94 5.62 -2.70
CA TYR A 255 -4.62 6.96 -3.18
C TYR A 255 -4.26 6.99 -4.67
N HIS A 256 -3.54 5.99 -5.18
CA HIS A 256 -3.29 5.84 -6.61
C HIS A 256 -4.55 5.51 -7.39
N ASP A 257 -5.44 4.68 -6.85
CA ASP A 257 -6.76 4.39 -7.42
C ASP A 257 -7.58 5.67 -7.55
N THR A 258 -7.55 6.58 -6.57
CA THR A 258 -8.36 7.82 -6.61
C THR A 258 -7.61 9.05 -7.13
N ALA A 259 -6.33 8.91 -7.48
CA ALA A 259 -5.46 10.02 -7.86
C ALA A 259 -6.04 10.85 -9.00
N VAL A 260 -5.94 12.17 -8.88
CA VAL A 260 -6.45 13.14 -9.88
C VAL A 260 -7.95 12.91 -10.18
N GLY A 261 -8.70 12.46 -9.19
CA GLY A 261 -10.12 12.14 -9.34
C GLY A 261 -10.40 11.01 -10.34
N GLY A 262 -9.50 10.03 -10.46
CA GLY A 262 -9.64 8.90 -11.38
C GLY A 262 -9.35 9.25 -12.85
N ALA A 263 -8.74 10.40 -13.13
CA ALA A 263 -8.50 10.88 -14.48
C ALA A 263 -7.28 10.25 -15.18
N LEU A 264 -6.41 9.54 -14.45
CA LEU A 264 -5.23 8.88 -15.02
C LEU A 264 -5.60 7.58 -15.75
N GLY A 265 -6.79 7.01 -15.52
CA GLY A 265 -7.22 5.77 -16.15
C GLY A 265 -6.21 4.65 -15.91
N SER A 266 -5.72 4.00 -16.98
CA SER A 266 -4.72 2.94 -16.91
C SER A 266 -3.28 3.40 -17.24
N LEU A 267 -2.99 4.70 -17.13
CA LEU A 267 -1.71 5.29 -17.53
C LEU A 267 -0.53 4.62 -16.79
N LEU A 268 -0.65 4.49 -15.47
CA LEU A 268 0.42 3.96 -14.60
C LEU A 268 0.25 2.47 -14.25
N PHE A 269 -0.98 1.99 -14.16
CA PHE A 269 -1.29 0.59 -13.82
C PHE A 269 -2.67 0.17 -14.35
N ASP A 270 -2.90 -1.12 -14.50
CA ASP A 270 -4.15 -1.69 -15.02
C ASP A 270 -5.00 -2.34 -13.92
N LYS A 271 -4.36 -2.91 -12.90
CA LYS A 271 -5.01 -3.63 -11.80
C LYS A 271 -4.45 -3.18 -10.46
N SER A 272 -5.23 -3.32 -9.39
CA SER A 272 -4.80 -3.01 -8.02
C SER A 272 -5.14 -4.13 -7.04
N ILE A 273 -4.28 -4.32 -6.04
CA ILE A 273 -4.50 -5.19 -4.88
C ILE A 273 -4.29 -4.38 -3.61
N ALA A 274 -5.34 -4.20 -2.82
CA ALA A 274 -5.26 -3.47 -1.55
C ALA A 274 -5.53 -4.41 -0.37
N GLN A 275 -4.48 -4.76 0.38
CA GLN A 275 -4.60 -5.50 1.64
C GLN A 275 -4.71 -4.51 2.79
N SER A 276 -5.79 -4.59 3.55
CA SER A 276 -6.01 -3.79 4.75
C SER A 276 -5.69 -2.31 4.51
N PRO A 277 -6.37 -1.64 3.55
CA PRO A 277 -6.03 -0.28 3.14
C PRO A 277 -6.14 0.67 4.34
N TYR A 278 -5.00 1.21 4.79
CA TYR A 278 -4.92 2.10 5.95
C TYR A 278 -5.35 3.52 5.58
N LEU A 279 -6.52 3.93 6.10
CA LEU A 279 -7.05 5.27 5.96
C LEU A 279 -7.02 6.01 7.30
N PRO A 280 -6.00 6.84 7.57
CA PRO A 280 -6.02 7.75 8.72
C PRO A 280 -6.92 8.97 8.44
N TYR A 281 -7.08 9.85 9.44
CA TYR A 281 -7.74 11.15 9.23
C TYR A 281 -7.07 11.93 8.09
N GLN A 282 -7.85 12.39 7.11
CA GLN A 282 -7.32 13.07 5.93
C GLN A 282 -7.61 14.58 5.94
N PRO A 283 -6.76 15.40 6.58
CA PRO A 283 -6.89 16.85 6.54
C PRO A 283 -6.46 17.42 5.18
N ALA A 284 -6.82 18.68 4.92
CA ALA A 284 -6.17 19.46 3.87
C ALA A 284 -4.74 19.83 4.30
N TYR A 285 -3.84 20.01 3.32
CA TYR A 285 -2.42 20.27 3.57
C TYR A 285 -2.12 21.50 4.45
N ASN A 286 -3.04 22.47 4.50
CA ASN A 286 -2.94 23.71 5.26
C ASN A 286 -3.89 23.78 6.47
N ASP A 287 -4.54 22.68 6.83
CA ASP A 287 -5.33 22.61 8.06
C ASP A 287 -4.45 22.79 9.31
N ALA A 288 -5.10 23.07 10.44
CA ALA A 288 -4.43 23.30 11.72
C ALA A 288 -3.55 22.10 12.16
N LEU A 289 -4.02 20.87 11.96
CA LEU A 289 -3.30 19.67 12.37
C LEU A 289 -1.93 19.52 11.66
N PRO A 290 -1.84 19.40 10.31
CA PRO A 290 -0.54 19.30 9.64
C PRO A 290 0.33 20.53 9.87
N THR A 291 -0.26 21.73 9.88
CA THR A 291 0.47 22.98 10.14
C THR A 291 1.10 23.02 11.54
N SER A 292 0.40 22.57 12.57
CA SER A 292 0.94 22.49 13.93
C SER A 292 2.14 21.53 14.02
N ARG A 293 2.07 20.41 13.29
CA ARG A 293 3.15 19.41 13.24
C ARG A 293 4.35 19.89 12.44
N TYR A 294 4.15 20.67 11.39
CA TYR A 294 5.23 21.36 10.69
C TYR A 294 6.03 22.27 11.63
N TYR A 295 5.35 23.08 12.45
CA TYR A 295 6.03 23.94 13.42
C TYR A 295 6.62 23.17 14.61
N ALA A 296 5.98 22.10 15.08
CA ALA A 296 6.55 21.21 16.10
C ALA A 296 7.84 20.53 15.59
N PHE A 297 7.84 20.09 14.33
CA PHE A 297 9.03 19.55 13.66
C PHE A 297 10.14 20.57 13.54
N SER A 298 9.80 21.81 13.11
CA SER A 298 10.76 22.92 13.09
C SER A 298 11.38 23.18 14.46
N ALA A 299 10.55 23.29 15.50
CA ALA A 299 11.03 23.53 16.86
C ALA A 299 11.93 22.38 17.35
N ALA A 300 11.55 21.12 17.10
CA ALA A 300 12.34 19.95 17.47
C ALA A 300 13.69 19.87 16.71
N ALA A 301 13.76 20.40 15.48
CA ALA A 301 14.99 20.51 14.71
C ALA A 301 15.85 21.74 15.08
N GLY A 302 15.40 22.56 16.03
CA GLY A 302 16.07 23.82 16.41
C GLY A 302 16.01 24.86 15.29
N CYS A 303 14.87 24.96 14.61
CA CYS A 303 14.54 25.97 13.61
C CYS A 303 13.49 26.96 14.14
N PRO A 304 13.36 28.16 13.55
CA PRO A 304 12.39 29.16 14.03
C PRO A 304 10.94 28.72 13.76
N SER A 305 9.99 29.38 14.42
CA SER A 305 8.54 29.19 14.20
C SER A 305 7.94 30.17 13.18
N SER A 306 8.73 31.08 12.63
CA SER A 306 8.31 32.03 11.60
C SER A 306 9.50 32.48 10.73
N GLY A 307 9.21 33.10 9.58
CA GLY A 307 10.24 33.62 8.67
C GLY A 307 10.95 32.53 7.88
N SER A 308 12.18 32.18 8.26
CA SER A 308 13.08 31.30 7.49
C SER A 308 12.93 29.80 7.79
N VAL A 309 11.73 29.37 8.23
CA VAL A 309 11.46 28.01 8.71
C VAL A 309 11.88 26.94 7.70
N PHE A 310 11.33 26.99 6.48
CA PHE A 310 11.62 25.98 5.45
C PHE A 310 13.11 25.93 5.08
N SER A 311 13.75 27.09 4.87
CA SER A 311 15.18 27.15 4.55
C SER A 311 16.06 26.65 5.69
N CYS A 312 15.67 26.91 6.94
CA CYS A 312 16.37 26.37 8.11
C CYS A 312 16.28 24.84 8.13
N LEU A 313 15.08 24.29 7.94
CA LEU A 313 14.86 22.84 7.88
C LEU A 313 15.68 22.18 6.77
N VAL A 314 15.71 22.77 5.57
CA VAL A 314 16.54 22.30 4.45
C VAL A 314 18.04 22.29 4.79
N SER A 315 18.51 23.19 5.66
CA SER A 315 19.93 23.30 6.03
C SER A 315 20.41 22.33 7.12
N LYS A 316 19.49 21.64 7.82
CA LYS A 316 19.85 20.74 8.92
C LYS A 316 20.52 19.45 8.44
N ASP A 317 21.36 18.85 9.25
CA ASP A 317 21.84 17.49 9.01
C ASP A 317 20.69 16.48 9.11
N SER A 318 20.89 15.30 8.51
CA SER A 318 19.85 14.27 8.44
C SER A 318 19.43 13.80 9.83
N ASP A 319 20.39 13.46 10.69
CA ASP A 319 20.15 12.90 12.02
C ASP A 319 19.28 13.82 12.88
N THR A 320 19.52 15.13 12.83
CA THR A 320 18.68 16.14 13.50
C THR A 320 17.23 16.08 13.01
N LEU A 321 17.01 15.97 11.70
CA LEU A 321 15.65 15.87 11.13
C LEU A 321 15.00 14.52 11.47
N GLN A 322 15.75 13.42 11.49
CA GLN A 322 15.23 12.11 11.91
C GLN A 322 14.77 12.13 13.38
N ALA A 323 15.61 12.68 14.27
CA ALA A 323 15.28 12.86 15.68
C ALA A 323 14.06 13.78 15.86
N ALA A 324 13.96 14.87 15.09
CA ALA A 324 12.81 15.77 15.12
C ALA A 324 11.51 15.09 14.65
N SER A 325 11.56 14.28 13.58
CA SER A 325 10.40 13.51 13.10
C SER A 325 9.89 12.56 14.18
N PHE A 326 10.80 11.85 14.84
CA PHE A 326 10.45 10.95 15.93
C PHE A 326 9.93 11.71 17.17
N ALA A 327 10.51 12.87 17.51
CA ALA A 327 10.06 13.70 18.62
C ALA A 327 8.59 14.15 18.46
N VAL A 328 8.18 14.55 17.26
CA VAL A 328 6.77 14.91 16.96
C VAL A 328 5.86 13.69 17.12
N THR A 329 6.25 12.53 16.59
CA THR A 329 5.46 11.29 16.73
C THR A 329 5.26 10.91 18.19
N LYS A 330 6.25 11.10 19.07
CA LYS A 330 6.06 10.79 20.49
C LYS A 330 4.99 11.60 21.22
N THR A 331 4.47 12.67 20.61
CA THR A 331 3.44 13.53 21.19
C THR A 331 2.03 13.26 20.66
N VAL A 332 1.87 12.35 19.69
CA VAL A 332 0.55 12.02 19.13
C VAL A 332 -0.13 10.90 19.95
N PRO A 333 -1.42 10.59 19.70
CA PRO A 333 -2.10 9.49 20.38
C PRO A 333 -1.42 8.12 20.18
N PHE A 334 -1.78 7.15 21.03
CA PHE A 334 -1.28 5.78 20.94
C PHE A 334 -1.54 5.19 19.55
N GLY A 335 -0.55 4.47 18.99
CA GLY A 335 -0.67 3.80 17.70
C GLY A 335 -0.55 4.71 16.47
N TYR A 336 -0.40 6.03 16.65
CA TYR A 336 -0.29 6.98 15.54
C TYR A 336 1.16 7.28 15.12
N TRP A 337 1.30 7.66 13.85
CA TRP A 337 2.49 8.30 13.31
C TRP A 337 2.31 9.82 13.26
N GLY A 338 3.40 10.59 13.32
CA GLY A 338 3.33 12.05 13.29
C GLY A 338 2.96 12.64 11.92
N PHE A 339 3.14 11.91 10.82
CA PHE A 339 3.00 12.45 9.46
C PHE A 339 2.44 11.38 8.52
N TRP A 340 1.50 11.78 7.66
CA TRP A 340 0.78 10.90 6.74
C TRP A 340 0.15 11.74 5.59
N PRO A 341 -0.49 11.11 4.57
CA PRO A 341 -1.03 11.83 3.42
C PRO A 341 -2.06 12.92 3.75
N VAL A 342 -2.03 14.02 2.99
CA VAL A 342 -2.98 15.14 3.10
C VAL A 342 -3.70 15.40 1.77
N THR A 343 -4.88 16.00 1.81
CA THR A 343 -5.54 16.49 0.59
C THR A 343 -4.77 17.71 0.07
N ASP A 344 -4.19 17.60 -1.13
CA ASP A 344 -3.34 18.63 -1.74
C ASP A 344 -4.01 19.38 -2.90
N ASN A 345 -5.20 18.93 -3.33
CA ASN A 345 -5.97 19.45 -4.46
C ASN A 345 -5.27 19.30 -5.83
N VAL A 346 -4.24 18.45 -5.91
CA VAL A 346 -3.50 18.13 -7.14
C VAL A 346 -3.53 16.63 -7.39
N TYR A 347 -2.79 15.87 -6.58
CA TYR A 347 -2.74 14.41 -6.70
C TYR A 347 -3.88 13.77 -5.90
N ILE A 348 -4.06 14.22 -4.66
CA ILE A 348 -5.22 13.88 -3.82
C ILE A 348 -6.21 15.04 -3.91
N THR A 349 -7.19 14.91 -4.80
CA THR A 349 -8.19 15.96 -5.10
C THR A 349 -9.38 15.97 -4.15
N GLY A 350 -9.47 15.00 -3.24
CA GLY A 350 -10.54 14.88 -2.26
C GLY A 350 -10.37 13.65 -1.38
N ARG A 351 -11.33 13.44 -0.48
CA ARG A 351 -11.32 12.28 0.43
C ARG A 351 -11.66 10.98 -0.32
N PRO A 352 -11.01 9.85 -0.02
CA PRO A 352 -11.34 8.54 -0.57
C PRO A 352 -12.83 8.22 -0.49
N THR A 353 -13.49 8.47 0.64
CA THR A 353 -14.95 8.31 0.81
C THR A 353 -15.76 9.02 -0.28
N GLN A 354 -15.36 10.23 -0.68
CA GLN A 354 -16.03 10.99 -1.73
C GLN A 354 -15.68 10.48 -3.13
N MET A 355 -14.40 10.18 -3.38
CA MET A 355 -13.93 9.72 -4.69
C MET A 355 -14.49 8.33 -5.04
N LEU A 356 -14.46 7.41 -4.08
CA LEU A 356 -14.95 6.04 -4.22
C LEU A 356 -16.47 5.99 -4.36
N ALA A 357 -17.23 6.78 -3.58
CA ALA A 357 -18.68 6.88 -3.75
C ALA A 357 -19.07 7.44 -5.13
N ALA A 358 -18.24 8.35 -5.68
CA ALA A 358 -18.42 8.87 -7.04
C ALA A 358 -17.84 7.95 -8.14
N LYS A 359 -17.31 6.77 -7.78
CA LYS A 359 -16.66 5.81 -8.70
C LYS A 359 -15.54 6.40 -9.55
N ARG A 360 -14.86 7.41 -8.99
CA ARG A 360 -13.73 8.12 -9.57
C ARG A 360 -12.44 7.36 -9.25
N VAL A 361 -12.22 6.31 -10.03
CA VAL A 361 -11.06 5.42 -9.89
C VAL A 361 -10.29 5.27 -11.21
N ASN A 362 -8.97 5.28 -11.09
CA ASN A 362 -7.97 4.79 -12.04
C ASN A 362 -7.97 3.26 -12.04
N GLY A 363 -7.24 2.64 -12.97
CA GLY A 363 -7.22 1.19 -13.12
C GLY A 363 -8.55 0.60 -13.59
N LYS A 364 -8.53 -0.72 -13.85
CA LYS A 364 -9.68 -1.47 -14.35
C LYS A 364 -10.23 -2.42 -13.30
N LYS A 365 -9.38 -3.17 -12.61
CA LYS A 365 -9.84 -4.22 -11.69
C LYS A 365 -9.14 -4.12 -10.34
N ILE A 366 -9.88 -4.45 -9.28
CA ILE A 366 -9.36 -4.47 -7.92
C ILE A 366 -9.62 -5.80 -7.21
N LEU A 367 -8.61 -6.29 -6.49
CA LEU A 367 -8.74 -7.28 -5.43
C LEU A 367 -8.47 -6.56 -4.11
N VAL A 368 -9.44 -6.55 -3.19
CA VAL A 368 -9.30 -5.86 -1.91
C VAL A 368 -9.58 -6.82 -0.77
N GLY A 369 -8.81 -6.71 0.30
CA GLY A 369 -8.92 -7.58 1.47
C GLY A 369 -8.73 -6.83 2.77
N TYR A 370 -9.13 -7.46 3.86
CA TYR A 370 -8.83 -7.02 5.22
C TYR A 370 -8.84 -8.22 6.18
N ASN A 371 -8.21 -8.09 7.32
CA ASN A 371 -8.13 -9.11 8.34
C ASN A 371 -9.31 -8.96 9.33
N ALA A 372 -9.79 -10.07 9.90
CA ALA A 372 -10.96 -10.03 10.78
C ALA A 372 -10.75 -9.17 12.05
N ASN A 373 -9.49 -8.99 12.50
CA ASN A 373 -9.11 -8.29 13.72
C ASN A 373 -8.05 -7.20 13.49
N GLU A 374 -8.35 -6.16 12.70
CA GLU A 374 -7.33 -5.13 12.39
C GLU A 374 -6.92 -4.27 13.59
N GLY A 375 -7.88 -4.01 14.49
CA GLY A 375 -7.77 -2.97 15.51
C GLY A 375 -6.76 -3.16 16.65
N PRO A 376 -6.43 -4.38 17.11
CA PRO A 376 -5.56 -4.57 18.27
C PRO A 376 -4.33 -3.68 18.26
N LEU A 377 -3.62 -3.56 17.11
CA LEU A 377 -2.32 -2.88 17.02
C LEU A 377 -2.38 -1.38 17.34
N PHE A 378 -3.56 -0.80 17.25
CA PHE A 378 -3.76 0.63 17.20
C PHE A 378 -4.57 1.16 18.38
N VAL A 379 -5.19 0.26 19.14
CA VAL A 379 -6.05 0.62 20.26
C VAL A 379 -5.29 0.44 21.57
N PRO A 380 -5.30 1.43 22.48
CA PRO A 380 -4.61 1.31 23.76
C PRO A 380 -5.19 0.16 24.61
N PRO A 381 -4.38 -0.48 25.47
CA PRO A 381 -4.82 -1.64 26.25
C PRO A 381 -5.82 -1.29 27.39
N GLY A 382 -5.91 -0.03 27.81
CA GLY A 382 -6.65 0.40 29.00
C GLY A 382 -8.17 0.62 28.85
N ILE A 383 -8.80 0.11 27.80
CA ILE A 383 -10.23 0.34 27.53
C ILE A 383 -11.08 -0.78 28.16
N ASN A 384 -11.58 -0.55 29.37
CA ASN A 384 -12.32 -1.57 30.13
C ASN A 384 -13.81 -1.26 30.29
N THR A 385 -14.18 0.02 30.29
CA THR A 385 -15.55 0.49 30.43
C THR A 385 -16.01 1.25 29.19
N GLU A 386 -17.33 1.44 29.04
CA GLU A 386 -17.86 2.29 27.95
C GLU A 386 -17.40 3.75 28.09
N SER A 387 -17.16 4.21 29.33
CA SER A 387 -16.60 5.54 29.59
C SER A 387 -15.17 5.66 29.08
N ASP A 388 -14.33 4.63 29.28
CA ASP A 388 -12.96 4.60 28.75
C ASP A 388 -12.99 4.63 27.21
N LEU A 389 -13.89 3.86 26.61
CA LEU A 389 -14.08 3.83 25.16
C LEU A 389 -14.51 5.19 24.62
N ALA A 390 -15.52 5.84 25.22
CA ALA A 390 -15.99 7.15 24.81
C ALA A 390 -14.89 8.22 24.93
N ALA A 391 -14.11 8.18 26.03
CA ALA A 391 -12.99 9.08 26.23
C ALA A 391 -11.89 8.88 25.20
N TRP A 392 -11.56 7.63 24.87
CA TRP A 392 -10.60 7.32 23.81
C TRP A 392 -11.12 7.75 22.43
N LEU A 393 -12.38 7.50 22.08
CA LEU A 393 -12.96 7.94 20.80
C LEU A 393 -12.90 9.47 20.62
N ALA A 394 -13.03 10.24 21.70
CA ALA A 394 -12.87 11.69 21.65
C ALA A 394 -11.42 12.13 21.40
N GLN A 395 -10.43 11.33 21.80
CA GLN A 395 -9.01 11.57 21.51
C GLN A 395 -8.63 11.11 20.10
N GLU A 396 -9.15 9.93 19.72
CA GLU A 396 -8.92 9.25 18.46
C GLU A 396 -9.52 10.04 17.28
N PHE A 397 -10.76 10.52 17.46
CA PHE A 397 -11.50 11.30 16.48
C PHE A 397 -11.86 12.67 17.05
N PRO A 398 -10.89 13.60 17.15
CA PRO A 398 -11.07 14.86 17.88
C PRO A 398 -12.10 15.81 17.27
N ASN A 399 -12.53 15.56 16.03
CA ASN A 399 -13.57 16.35 15.35
C ASN A 399 -14.98 15.80 15.57
N LEU A 400 -15.15 14.69 16.31
CA LEU A 400 -16.46 14.17 16.67
C LEU A 400 -17.07 14.93 17.85
N SER A 401 -18.33 15.30 17.71
CA SER A 401 -19.14 15.73 18.84
C SER A 401 -19.47 14.56 19.78
N PRO A 402 -19.75 14.84 21.07
CA PRO A 402 -20.22 13.81 22.00
C PRO A 402 -21.46 13.03 21.51
N ALA A 403 -22.37 13.70 20.79
CA ALA A 403 -23.56 13.06 20.21
C ALA A 403 -23.20 12.07 19.08
N GLN A 404 -22.21 12.40 18.25
CA GLN A 404 -21.72 11.48 17.22
C GLN A 404 -20.99 10.29 17.85
N ILE A 405 -20.20 10.50 18.91
CA ILE A 405 -19.59 9.40 19.69
C ILE A 405 -20.69 8.49 20.24
N GLY A 406 -21.73 9.05 20.86
CA GLY A 406 -22.88 8.27 21.33
C GLY A 406 -23.57 7.47 20.21
N THR A 407 -23.61 8.03 18.99
CA THR A 407 -24.15 7.33 17.81
C THR A 407 -23.23 6.19 17.35
N ILE A 408 -21.91 6.36 17.37
CA ILE A 408 -20.94 5.28 17.10
C ILE A 408 -21.15 4.14 18.09
N LEU A 409 -21.26 4.46 19.39
CA LEU A 409 -21.49 3.46 20.44
C LEU A 409 -22.82 2.72 20.21
N ALA A 410 -23.91 3.44 19.90
CA ALA A 410 -25.21 2.83 19.64
C ALA A 410 -25.21 1.91 18.40
N ASN A 411 -24.45 2.24 17.35
CA ASN A 411 -24.29 1.39 16.17
C ASN A 411 -23.35 0.20 16.40
N ASN A 412 -22.55 0.23 17.46
CA ASN A 412 -21.65 -0.84 17.86
C ASN A 412 -22.06 -1.41 19.24
N PRO A 413 -23.23 -2.03 19.43
CA PRO A 413 -23.69 -2.44 20.76
C PRO A 413 -22.86 -3.59 21.36
N SER A 414 -22.66 -3.55 22.68
CA SER A 414 -22.02 -4.63 23.44
C SER A 414 -23.00 -5.31 24.39
N SER A 415 -23.13 -6.65 24.30
CA SER A 415 -24.09 -7.43 25.10
C SER A 415 -23.47 -8.31 26.22
N ALA A 416 -22.15 -8.56 26.24
CA ALA A 416 -21.39 -9.41 27.18
C ALA A 416 -21.90 -10.88 27.34
N PRO A 417 -21.01 -11.86 27.62
CA PRO A 417 -20.47 -12.02 28.98
C PRO A 417 -18.97 -11.80 29.12
N THR A 418 -18.61 -11.23 30.27
CA THR A 418 -17.29 -10.85 30.80
C THR A 418 -16.50 -12.04 31.38
N SER A 419 -16.28 -13.13 30.65
CA SER A 419 -15.34 -14.15 31.14
C SER A 419 -13.94 -13.90 30.60
N ALA A 420 -13.05 -13.37 31.45
CA ALA A 420 -11.63 -13.16 31.16
C ALA A 420 -10.84 -14.46 30.87
N THR A 421 -11.47 -15.63 31.03
CA THR A 421 -10.88 -16.96 30.83
C THR A 421 -11.39 -17.69 29.60
N ALA A 422 -12.35 -17.13 28.85
CA ALA A 422 -12.87 -17.77 27.65
C ALA A 422 -11.97 -17.44 26.45
N PRO A 423 -11.31 -18.43 25.80
CA PRO A 423 -10.71 -18.21 24.50
C PRO A 423 -11.85 -18.11 23.48
N GLN A 424 -11.93 -17.00 22.75
CA GLN A 424 -12.98 -16.80 21.79
C GLN A 424 -12.39 -16.14 20.54
N PHE A 425 -12.51 -16.82 19.41
CA PHE A 425 -12.11 -16.34 18.09
C PHE A 425 -12.94 -15.10 17.68
N GLU A 426 -12.41 -14.24 16.81
CA GLU A 426 -13.09 -13.02 16.33
C GLU A 426 -14.44 -13.32 15.70
N THR A 427 -14.48 -14.46 15.02
CA THR A 427 -15.57 -14.98 14.22
C THR A 427 -15.39 -16.50 14.18
N ASP A 428 -16.46 -17.29 14.35
CA ASP A 428 -16.36 -18.73 14.13
C ASP A 428 -16.20 -19.06 12.63
N GLY A 429 -16.28 -18.04 11.77
CA GLY A 429 -16.28 -18.19 10.32
C GLY A 429 -17.52 -18.92 9.80
N LEU A 430 -18.53 -19.15 10.63
CA LEU A 430 -19.63 -20.10 10.39
C LEU A 430 -21.02 -19.53 10.72
N ASN A 431 -21.18 -18.59 11.66
CA ASN A 431 -22.49 -18.14 12.13
C ASN A 431 -22.68 -16.62 12.18
N THR A 432 -23.91 -16.20 11.88
CA THR A 432 -24.41 -14.82 12.01
C THR A 432 -25.07 -14.52 13.37
N GLY A 433 -25.10 -15.47 14.32
CA GLY A 433 -26.01 -15.43 15.47
C GLY A 433 -25.41 -15.50 16.89
N GLY A 434 -24.09 -15.64 17.08
CA GLY A 434 -23.52 -15.87 18.42
C GLY A 434 -22.26 -15.10 18.77
N TYR A 435 -21.21 -15.22 17.95
CA TYR A 435 -19.91 -14.57 18.15
C TYR A 435 -19.54 -13.76 16.91
N ASN A 436 -19.11 -12.52 17.10
CA ASN A 436 -18.64 -11.62 16.05
C ASN A 436 -17.61 -10.64 16.63
N ALA A 437 -16.88 -9.99 15.74
CA ALA A 437 -15.74 -9.16 16.08
C ALA A 437 -16.09 -7.94 16.95
N MET A 438 -17.38 -7.63 17.14
CA MET A 438 -17.81 -6.45 17.91
C MET A 438 -17.59 -6.58 19.41
N ASN A 439 -17.60 -7.80 19.95
CA ASN A 439 -17.53 -8.02 21.41
C ASN A 439 -16.49 -9.05 21.82
N THR A 440 -15.98 -9.82 20.87
CA THR A 440 -15.15 -10.98 21.14
C THR A 440 -14.06 -11.15 20.08
N GLY A 441 -12.83 -11.37 20.52
CA GLY A 441 -11.66 -11.65 19.68
C GLY A 441 -10.59 -12.44 20.46
N PRO A 442 -9.58 -13.01 19.78
CA PRO A 442 -8.58 -13.88 20.37
C PRO A 442 -7.72 -13.22 21.43
N ASP A 443 -7.61 -11.89 21.38
CA ASP A 443 -6.75 -11.08 22.24
C ASP A 443 -7.55 -10.14 23.16
N ALA A 444 -8.86 -9.99 22.94
CA ALA A 444 -9.70 -9.09 23.72
C ALA A 444 -11.19 -9.48 23.73
N ASN A 445 -11.91 -9.03 24.76
CA ASN A 445 -13.37 -9.12 24.83
C ASN A 445 -13.99 -7.82 25.39
N GLY A 446 -15.32 -7.72 25.32
CA GLY A 446 -16.07 -6.59 25.85
C GLY A 446 -15.66 -5.26 25.21
N GLN A 447 -15.47 -4.23 26.03
CA GLN A 447 -15.21 -2.86 25.56
C GLN A 447 -13.87 -2.74 24.82
N LYS A 448 -12.85 -3.52 25.21
CA LYS A 448 -11.57 -3.53 24.50
C LYS A 448 -11.73 -4.06 23.08
N GLN A 449 -12.46 -5.15 22.89
CA GLN A 449 -12.70 -5.67 21.56
C GLN A 449 -13.64 -4.77 20.74
N ARG A 450 -14.64 -4.18 21.38
CA ARG A 450 -15.49 -3.16 20.75
C ARG A 450 -14.68 -1.99 20.22
N ALA A 451 -13.69 -1.52 20.99
CA ALA A 451 -12.75 -0.50 20.55
C ALA A 451 -11.91 -0.96 19.35
N ASN A 452 -11.36 -2.19 19.40
CA ASN A 452 -10.63 -2.80 18.29
C ASN A 452 -11.50 -2.84 17.02
N ASN A 453 -12.77 -3.26 17.11
CA ASN A 453 -13.66 -3.33 15.96
C ASN A 453 -14.04 -1.95 15.41
N ILE A 454 -14.32 -0.97 16.28
CA ILE A 454 -14.59 0.41 15.84
C ILE A 454 -13.40 0.96 15.06
N TYR A 455 -12.18 0.78 15.57
CA TYR A 455 -10.96 1.19 14.85
C TYR A 455 -10.80 0.44 13.53
N ALA A 456 -10.96 -0.89 13.56
CA ALA A 456 -10.84 -1.75 12.40
C ALA A 456 -11.77 -1.34 11.27
N GLU A 457 -13.04 -1.07 11.58
CA GLU A 457 -14.05 -0.65 10.61
C GLU A 457 -13.78 0.75 10.08
N ALA A 458 -13.50 1.72 10.95
CA ALA A 458 -13.25 3.10 10.54
C ALA A 458 -11.99 3.24 9.66
N THR A 459 -10.97 2.40 9.88
CA THR A 459 -9.61 2.63 9.35
C THR A 459 -9.20 1.63 8.27
N PHE A 460 -9.81 0.44 8.20
CA PHE A 460 -9.39 -0.64 7.28
C PHE A 460 -10.56 -1.33 6.58
N ALA A 461 -11.49 -1.94 7.33
CA ALA A 461 -12.51 -2.82 6.76
C ALA A 461 -13.56 -2.05 5.94
N CYS A 462 -13.99 -0.86 6.39
CA CYS A 462 -14.90 -0.05 5.59
C CYS A 462 -14.22 0.65 4.40
N PRO A 463 -12.98 1.17 4.51
CA PRO A 463 -12.19 1.57 3.35
C PRO A 463 -12.08 0.47 2.28
N ALA A 464 -11.85 -0.79 2.69
CA ALA A 464 -11.85 -1.94 1.78
C ALA A 464 -13.21 -2.14 1.07
N TYR A 465 -14.32 -2.03 1.82
CA TYR A 465 -15.67 -2.07 1.25
C TYR A 465 -15.90 -0.94 0.23
N TRP A 466 -15.49 0.28 0.56
CA TRP A 466 -15.67 1.45 -0.31
C TRP A 466 -14.82 1.35 -1.58
N LEU A 467 -13.63 0.74 -1.50
CA LEU A 467 -12.79 0.44 -2.66
C LEU A 467 -13.46 -0.54 -3.62
N ALA A 468 -14.02 -1.64 -3.11
CA ALA A 468 -14.80 -2.58 -3.92
C ALA A 468 -15.99 -1.85 -4.59
N GLU A 469 -16.68 -0.98 -3.86
CA GLU A 469 -17.77 -0.17 -4.40
C GLU A 469 -17.34 0.76 -5.54
N GLY A 470 -16.19 1.42 -5.41
CA GLY A 470 -15.67 2.36 -6.40
C GLY A 470 -15.43 1.73 -7.78
N TYR A 471 -15.05 0.44 -7.80
CA TYR A 471 -14.85 -0.32 -9.03
C TYR A 471 -16.13 -1.00 -9.54
N SER A 472 -17.09 -1.29 -8.66
CA SER A 472 -18.32 -2.02 -9.02
C SER A 472 -19.19 -1.31 -10.07
N GLY A 473 -19.69 -2.05 -11.06
CA GLY A 473 -20.80 -1.63 -11.94
C GLY A 473 -20.57 -0.36 -12.76
N SER A 474 -19.32 0.04 -13.03
CA SER A 474 -19.02 1.27 -13.79
C SER A 474 -18.85 1.04 -15.30
N SER A 475 -18.45 -0.16 -15.71
CA SER A 475 -18.38 -0.61 -17.11
C SER A 475 -18.14 -2.12 -17.16
N SER A 476 -18.30 -2.77 -18.31
CA SER A 476 -17.93 -4.18 -18.51
C SER A 476 -16.43 -4.47 -18.36
N SER A 477 -15.60 -3.43 -18.33
CA SER A 477 -14.14 -3.55 -18.14
C SER A 477 -13.71 -3.43 -16.67
N ARG A 478 -14.62 -3.00 -15.77
CA ARG A 478 -14.33 -2.93 -14.33
C ARG A 478 -14.83 -4.16 -13.60
N ALA A 479 -14.04 -4.63 -12.64
CA ALA A 479 -14.41 -5.70 -11.73
C ALA A 479 -13.80 -5.47 -10.35
N SER A 480 -14.50 -5.91 -9.31
CA SER A 480 -14.00 -5.87 -7.93
C SER A 480 -14.19 -7.21 -7.26
N TYR A 481 -13.19 -7.65 -6.51
CA TYR A 481 -13.23 -8.84 -5.68
C TYR A 481 -12.86 -8.46 -4.25
N LEU A 482 -13.65 -8.91 -3.29
CA LEU A 482 -13.42 -8.64 -1.87
C LEU A 482 -13.11 -9.95 -1.13
N TYR A 483 -12.21 -9.88 -0.14
CA TYR A 483 -12.05 -10.94 0.85
C TYR A 483 -11.92 -10.44 2.29
N GLN A 484 -12.22 -11.33 3.23
CA GLN A 484 -11.77 -11.23 4.62
C GLN A 484 -10.78 -12.38 4.90
N TYR A 485 -9.71 -12.11 5.62
CA TYR A 485 -8.83 -13.13 6.17
C TYR A 485 -9.17 -13.38 7.64
N SER A 486 -9.41 -14.65 8.00
CA SER A 486 -9.95 -15.05 9.31
C SER A 486 -9.13 -16.12 10.02
N VAL A 487 -7.96 -16.51 9.50
CA VAL A 487 -7.11 -17.48 10.22
C VAL A 487 -6.56 -16.82 11.49
N PRO A 488 -6.83 -17.35 12.70
CA PRO A 488 -6.42 -16.72 13.95
C PRO A 488 -4.91 -16.47 14.03
N LEU A 489 -4.45 -15.30 14.50
CA LEU A 489 -5.22 -14.27 15.21
C LEU A 489 -5.84 -13.19 14.29
N ALA A 490 -5.87 -13.43 12.98
CA ALA A 490 -6.42 -12.53 11.97
C ALA A 490 -6.14 -11.04 12.23
N SER A 491 -4.96 -10.74 12.78
CA SER A 491 -4.58 -9.41 13.20
C SER A 491 -4.00 -8.67 12.00
N HIS A 492 -3.94 -7.34 12.08
CA HIS A 492 -3.35 -6.53 11.02
C HIS A 492 -1.97 -7.05 10.56
N GLY A 493 -1.80 -7.19 9.24
CA GLY A 493 -0.59 -7.71 8.59
C GLY A 493 -0.34 -9.23 8.69
N THR A 494 -1.17 -10.00 9.40
CA THR A 494 -0.92 -11.45 9.56
C THR A 494 -1.13 -12.28 8.29
N ASP A 495 -1.88 -11.77 7.32
CA ASP A 495 -2.12 -12.37 6.01
C ASP A 495 -0.91 -12.24 5.07
N VAL A 496 -0.01 -11.27 5.29
CA VAL A 496 1.23 -11.08 4.50
C VAL A 496 2.08 -12.35 4.50
N ALA A 497 2.19 -13.05 5.63
CA ALA A 497 2.93 -14.30 5.75
C ALA A 497 2.31 -15.44 4.92
N ALA A 498 0.99 -15.42 4.69
CA ALA A 498 0.34 -16.40 3.82
C ALA A 498 0.71 -16.16 2.34
N ILE A 499 0.89 -14.90 1.94
CA ILE A 499 1.26 -14.52 0.56
C ILE A 499 2.75 -14.71 0.30
N PHE A 500 3.61 -14.05 1.09
CA PHE A 500 5.05 -13.98 0.80
C PHE A 500 5.90 -14.94 1.63
N GLY A 501 5.37 -15.40 2.76
CA GLY A 501 6.09 -16.25 3.70
C GLY A 501 7.09 -15.48 4.58
N PRO A 502 7.81 -16.19 5.46
CA PRO A 502 7.59 -17.61 5.78
C PRO A 502 6.26 -17.83 6.49
N ALA A 503 5.62 -18.98 6.20
CA ALA A 503 4.34 -19.33 6.80
C ALA A 503 4.54 -19.80 8.25
N GLY A 504 3.70 -19.32 9.17
CA GLY A 504 3.67 -19.78 10.56
C GLY A 504 3.03 -21.17 10.72
N PRO A 505 3.14 -21.80 11.91
CA PRO A 505 2.55 -23.12 12.17
C PRO A 505 1.03 -23.18 12.00
N ASN A 506 0.35 -22.04 12.09
CA ASN A 506 -1.09 -21.88 11.89
C ASN A 506 -1.49 -21.74 10.40
N LEU A 507 -0.54 -21.77 9.48
CA LEU A 507 -0.77 -21.61 8.04
C LEU A 507 -0.41 -22.92 7.31
N PRO A 508 -1.39 -23.80 7.06
CA PRO A 508 -1.18 -25.02 6.28
C PRO A 508 -0.60 -24.73 4.89
N SER A 509 0.21 -25.65 4.36
CA SER A 509 0.80 -25.52 3.01
C SER A 509 -0.26 -25.40 1.92
N ASP A 510 -1.37 -26.14 2.07
CA ASP A 510 -2.50 -26.08 1.14
C ASP A 510 -3.18 -24.70 1.15
N PHE A 511 -3.30 -24.08 2.34
CA PHE A 511 -3.88 -22.75 2.50
C PHE A 511 -3.00 -21.68 1.83
N THR A 512 -1.70 -21.68 2.14
CA THR A 512 -0.75 -20.73 1.55
C THR A 512 -0.63 -20.93 0.04
N THR A 513 -0.71 -22.17 -0.46
CA THR A 513 -0.75 -22.44 -1.90
C THR A 513 -2.01 -21.87 -2.54
N ALA A 514 -3.19 -22.08 -1.94
CA ALA A 514 -4.46 -21.59 -2.47
C ALA A 514 -4.48 -20.05 -2.58
N ILE A 515 -4.10 -19.34 -1.52
CA ILE A 515 -4.13 -17.88 -1.50
C ILE A 515 -3.10 -17.27 -2.46
N ARG A 516 -1.89 -17.85 -2.56
CA ARG A 516 -0.86 -17.43 -3.53
C ARG A 516 -1.31 -17.63 -4.97
N LYS A 517 -2.02 -18.73 -5.24
CA LYS A 517 -2.61 -18.99 -6.56
C LYS A 517 -3.71 -17.99 -6.90
N ALA A 518 -4.56 -17.64 -5.95
CA ALA A 518 -5.60 -16.64 -6.17
C ALA A 518 -5.00 -15.25 -6.46
N TRP A 519 -4.01 -14.84 -5.68
CA TRP A 519 -3.25 -13.61 -5.92
C TRP A 519 -2.57 -13.61 -7.29
N GLY A 520 -1.88 -14.70 -7.64
CA GLY A 520 -1.24 -14.83 -8.94
C GLY A 520 -2.23 -14.80 -10.10
N ASN A 521 -3.36 -15.50 -10.00
CA ASN A 521 -4.41 -15.46 -11.02
C ASN A 521 -4.93 -14.03 -11.21
N PHE A 522 -5.12 -13.27 -10.14
CA PHE A 522 -5.51 -11.87 -10.26
C PHE A 522 -4.44 -11.02 -10.97
N VAL A 523 -3.15 -11.19 -10.66
CA VAL A 523 -2.07 -10.51 -11.40
C VAL A 523 -2.09 -10.89 -12.88
N LEU A 524 -2.32 -12.16 -13.21
CA LEU A 524 -2.26 -12.68 -14.58
C LEU A 524 -3.51 -12.35 -15.42
N THR A 525 -4.70 -12.33 -14.83
CA THR A 525 -5.98 -12.26 -15.57
C THR A 525 -6.94 -11.20 -15.04
N GLY A 526 -6.69 -10.70 -13.82
CA GLY A 526 -7.62 -9.86 -13.07
C GLY A 526 -8.83 -10.62 -12.52
N ASP A 527 -8.77 -11.94 -12.44
CA ASP A 527 -9.76 -12.80 -11.79
C ASP A 527 -9.03 -13.70 -10.78
N PRO A 528 -9.35 -13.63 -9.48
CA PRO A 528 -8.65 -14.38 -8.44
C PRO A 528 -9.12 -15.85 -8.32
N SER A 529 -10.07 -16.31 -9.14
CA SER A 529 -10.64 -17.66 -9.05
C SER A 529 -9.58 -18.76 -9.25
N ILE A 530 -9.66 -19.84 -8.47
CA ILE A 530 -8.72 -20.98 -8.48
C ILE A 530 -9.47 -22.32 -8.59
N THR A 531 -8.85 -23.38 -9.10
CA THR A 531 -9.55 -24.68 -9.19
C THR A 531 -10.02 -25.19 -7.82
N ASN A 532 -11.12 -25.98 -7.79
CA ASN A 532 -11.59 -26.67 -6.59
C ASN A 532 -10.48 -27.42 -5.83
N ALA A 533 -9.62 -28.14 -6.56
CA ALA A 533 -8.50 -28.88 -5.99
C ALA A 533 -7.55 -27.98 -5.16
N LEU A 534 -7.21 -26.81 -5.69
CA LEU A 534 -6.38 -25.83 -4.98
C LEU A 534 -7.13 -25.23 -3.79
N ALA A 535 -8.41 -24.89 -3.98
CA ALA A 535 -9.21 -24.24 -2.96
C ALA A 535 -9.44 -25.14 -1.74
N ASN A 536 -9.75 -26.42 -1.95
CA ASN A 536 -9.95 -27.39 -0.87
C ASN A 536 -8.63 -27.90 -0.28
N GLY A 537 -7.54 -27.87 -1.05
CA GLY A 537 -6.24 -28.41 -0.64
C GLY A 537 -6.11 -29.92 -0.91
N ALA A 538 -4.87 -30.38 -1.10
CA ALA A 538 -4.56 -31.79 -1.34
C ALA A 538 -4.83 -32.67 -0.10
N GLY A 539 -4.78 -32.09 1.10
CA GLY A 539 -5.12 -32.75 2.36
C GLY A 539 -6.62 -32.92 2.61
N SER A 540 -7.50 -32.36 1.74
CA SER A 540 -8.94 -32.55 1.85
C SER A 540 -9.36 -33.98 1.54
N ALA A 541 -10.40 -34.48 2.23
CA ALA A 541 -11.01 -35.78 1.92
C ALA A 541 -11.64 -35.82 0.51
N ASN A 542 -12.02 -34.66 -0.04
CA ASN A 542 -12.50 -34.53 -1.41
C ASN A 542 -11.97 -33.22 -2.04
N PRO A 543 -10.75 -33.23 -2.59
CA PRO A 543 -10.14 -32.03 -3.17
C PRO A 543 -10.95 -31.43 -4.32
N ASN A 544 -11.70 -32.24 -5.07
CA ASN A 544 -12.46 -31.79 -6.24
C ASN A 544 -13.89 -31.33 -5.91
N ALA A 545 -14.30 -31.33 -4.64
CA ALA A 545 -15.61 -30.82 -4.23
C ALA A 545 -15.80 -29.35 -4.68
N PRO A 546 -16.99 -28.94 -5.11
CA PRO A 546 -17.25 -27.53 -5.44
C PRO A 546 -16.85 -26.62 -4.28
N ASN A 547 -16.03 -25.61 -4.58
CA ASN A 547 -15.55 -24.64 -3.61
C ASN A 547 -15.80 -23.22 -4.14
N PRO A 548 -16.28 -22.27 -3.31
CA PRO A 548 -16.57 -20.93 -3.79
C PRO A 548 -15.37 -20.16 -4.33
N ALA A 549 -14.12 -20.53 -3.98
CA ALA A 549 -12.94 -19.91 -4.57
C ALA A 549 -12.72 -20.26 -6.05
N SER A 550 -13.44 -21.25 -6.60
CA SER A 550 -13.38 -21.57 -8.04
C SER A 550 -14.28 -20.76 -8.93
N ASP A 551 -15.25 -20.11 -8.33
CA ASP A 551 -16.13 -19.14 -8.97
C ASP A 551 -16.21 -17.96 -8.02
N TRP A 552 -15.08 -17.28 -7.84
CA TRP A 552 -14.97 -16.21 -6.87
C TRP A 552 -15.95 -15.11 -7.29
N PRO A 553 -16.99 -14.83 -6.47
CA PRO A 553 -18.02 -13.88 -6.89
C PRO A 553 -17.43 -12.49 -7.05
N GLU A 554 -17.68 -11.86 -8.19
CA GLU A 554 -17.46 -10.42 -8.33
C GLU A 554 -18.33 -9.70 -7.29
N TRP A 555 -17.70 -8.80 -6.54
CA TRP A 555 -18.37 -7.96 -5.58
C TRP A 555 -19.11 -6.85 -6.33
N THR A 556 -20.40 -6.67 -6.05
CA THR A 556 -21.19 -5.54 -6.56
C THR A 556 -22.11 -4.98 -5.49
N VAL A 557 -22.59 -3.74 -5.64
CA VAL A 557 -23.56 -3.16 -4.69
C VAL A 557 -24.85 -3.99 -4.60
N SER A 558 -25.30 -4.58 -5.72
CA SER A 558 -26.51 -5.42 -5.76
C SER A 558 -26.27 -6.86 -5.30
N ALA A 559 -25.04 -7.36 -5.40
CA ALA A 559 -24.62 -8.67 -4.90
C ALA A 559 -23.28 -8.55 -4.16
N PRO A 560 -23.26 -8.02 -2.91
CA PRO A 560 -22.03 -7.68 -2.19
C PRO A 560 -21.43 -8.92 -1.52
N LYS A 561 -21.13 -9.93 -2.32
CA LYS A 561 -20.54 -11.20 -1.88
C LYS A 561 -19.02 -11.09 -1.85
N PHE A 562 -18.40 -11.75 -0.87
CA PHE A 562 -16.94 -11.77 -0.72
C PHE A 562 -16.49 -13.16 -0.24
N LEU A 563 -15.21 -13.48 -0.37
CA LEU A 563 -14.64 -14.72 0.18
C LEU A 563 -14.08 -14.52 1.58
N ASN A 564 -14.46 -15.39 2.51
CA ASN A 564 -13.81 -15.53 3.80
C ASN A 564 -12.72 -16.61 3.71
N TRP A 565 -11.46 -16.21 3.84
CA TRP A 565 -10.29 -17.10 3.88
C TRP A 565 -10.06 -17.56 5.31
N ASN A 566 -10.40 -18.82 5.58
CA ASN A 566 -10.25 -19.42 6.90
C ASN A 566 -9.73 -20.86 6.81
N THR A 567 -9.37 -21.42 7.96
CA THR A 567 -9.02 -22.82 8.16
C THR A 567 -9.91 -23.46 9.22
N THR A 568 -10.08 -24.77 9.18
CA THR A 568 -10.83 -25.54 10.18
C THR A 568 -10.04 -26.75 10.67
N GLY A 569 -10.40 -27.29 11.84
CA GLY A 569 -9.71 -28.38 12.49
C GLY A 569 -8.33 -27.97 13.05
N GLY A 570 -7.39 -28.91 13.03
CA GLY A 570 -6.05 -28.71 13.58
C GLY A 570 -5.96 -28.92 15.10
N THR A 571 -4.73 -28.85 15.62
CA THR A 571 -4.43 -28.98 17.05
C THR A 571 -4.17 -27.59 17.64
N PRO A 572 -4.85 -27.21 18.74
CA PRO A 572 -4.63 -25.92 19.38
C PRO A 572 -3.24 -25.84 20.01
N TYR A 573 -2.60 -24.68 19.92
CA TYR A 573 -1.38 -24.36 20.66
C TYR A 573 -1.45 -22.93 21.20
N ALA A 574 -0.80 -22.71 22.35
CA ALA A 574 -0.71 -21.40 22.96
C ALA A 574 0.28 -20.52 22.18
N PHE A 575 -0.15 -19.30 21.91
CA PHE A 575 0.65 -18.27 21.26
C PHE A 575 0.59 -16.99 22.09
N THR A 576 1.73 -16.34 22.31
CA THR A 576 1.77 -15.06 23.01
C THR A 576 1.93 -13.96 21.98
N THR A 577 0.98 -13.02 21.95
CA THR A 577 1.07 -11.85 21.08
C THR A 577 2.27 -10.98 21.45
N GLN A 578 2.66 -10.09 20.55
CA GLN A 578 3.75 -9.15 20.79
C GLN A 578 3.55 -8.21 22.00
N TRP A 579 2.36 -8.16 22.61
CA TRP A 579 2.10 -7.38 23.84
C TRP A 579 1.86 -8.25 25.07
N GLY A 580 2.21 -9.53 24.99
CA GLY A 580 2.13 -10.45 26.13
C GLY A 580 0.75 -11.06 26.36
N THR A 581 -0.22 -10.84 25.48
CA THR A 581 -1.54 -11.50 25.58
C THR A 581 -1.44 -12.94 25.12
N SER A 582 -1.90 -13.89 25.93
CA SER A 582 -2.02 -15.29 25.53
C SER A 582 -3.25 -15.50 24.66
N ALA A 583 -3.07 -16.11 23.50
CA ALA A 583 -4.11 -16.49 22.56
C ALA A 583 -3.92 -17.95 22.10
N ILE A 584 -4.92 -18.51 21.42
CA ILE A 584 -4.90 -19.88 20.88
C ILE A 584 -4.86 -19.81 19.36
N GLN A 585 -3.90 -20.52 18.76
CA GLN A 585 -3.84 -20.78 17.32
C GLN A 585 -3.94 -22.29 17.06
N TYR A 586 -4.13 -22.68 15.80
CA TYR A 586 -4.34 -24.08 15.40
C TYR A 586 -3.35 -24.47 14.34
N THR A 587 -2.62 -25.58 14.53
CA THR A 587 -1.70 -26.13 13.53
C THR A 587 -2.29 -27.38 12.86
N GLY A 588 -1.97 -27.61 11.59
CA GLY A 588 -2.46 -28.77 10.83
C GLY A 588 -3.93 -28.69 10.43
N GLY A 589 -4.49 -27.48 10.31
CA GLY A 589 -5.85 -27.26 9.81
C GLY A 589 -6.01 -27.54 8.30
N LEU A 590 -7.26 -27.56 7.85
CA LEU A 590 -7.65 -27.66 6.44
C LEU A 590 -8.29 -26.36 5.97
N ASN A 591 -8.29 -26.09 4.66
CA ASN A 591 -8.94 -24.91 4.08
C ASN A 591 -10.46 -24.94 4.37
N ALA A 592 -11.00 -23.81 4.80
CA ALA A 592 -12.41 -23.61 5.10
C ALA A 592 -12.92 -22.32 4.45
N ILE A 593 -12.74 -22.21 3.13
CA ILE A 593 -13.08 -21.02 2.36
C ILE A 593 -14.61 -20.99 2.12
N SER A 594 -15.24 -19.85 2.41
CA SER A 594 -16.69 -19.68 2.24
C SER A 594 -17.03 -18.35 1.60
N VAL A 595 -18.21 -18.25 0.97
CA VAL A 595 -18.78 -16.97 0.52
C VAL A 595 -19.64 -16.38 1.62
N GLN A 596 -19.45 -15.08 1.84
CA GLN A 596 -20.21 -14.31 2.82
C GLN A 596 -20.84 -13.09 2.16
N ASN A 597 -21.85 -12.51 2.81
CA ASN A 597 -22.51 -11.28 2.35
C ASN A 597 -22.02 -10.09 3.18
N SER A 598 -21.36 -9.15 2.53
CA SER A 598 -20.73 -7.97 3.17
C SER A 598 -21.73 -7.12 3.97
N ASN A 599 -23.01 -7.11 3.59
CA ASN A 599 -24.04 -6.33 4.30
C ASN A 599 -24.43 -6.96 5.63
N THR A 600 -24.50 -8.29 5.71
CA THR A 600 -25.00 -9.00 6.91
C THR A 600 -23.90 -9.60 7.77
N TRP A 601 -22.70 -9.79 7.20
CA TRP A 601 -21.52 -10.34 7.89
C TRP A 601 -21.12 -9.49 9.11
N GLU A 602 -20.56 -10.12 10.14
CA GLU A 602 -20.11 -9.49 11.39
C GLU A 602 -21.18 -8.57 12.01
N ALA A 603 -22.39 -9.12 12.20
CA ALA A 603 -23.53 -8.38 12.76
C ALA A 603 -23.90 -7.11 11.98
N GLY A 604 -23.93 -7.19 10.64
CA GLY A 604 -24.41 -6.09 9.80
C GLY A 604 -23.35 -5.04 9.44
N ARG A 605 -22.09 -5.44 9.27
CA ARG A 605 -20.96 -4.53 9.01
C ARG A 605 -21.20 -3.56 7.85
N GLY A 606 -21.81 -3.99 6.75
CA GLY A 606 -22.08 -3.10 5.61
C GLY A 606 -22.95 -1.88 5.99
N ALA A 607 -23.91 -2.02 6.91
CA ALA A 607 -24.68 -0.90 7.42
C ALA A 607 -23.80 0.07 8.24
N ARG A 608 -22.89 -0.47 9.06
CA ARG A 608 -21.91 0.35 9.79
C ARG A 608 -20.93 1.04 8.85
N CYS A 609 -20.50 0.40 7.77
CA CYS A 609 -19.65 1.06 6.77
C CYS A 609 -20.33 2.21 6.04
N ASN A 610 -21.64 2.12 5.78
CA ASN A 610 -22.41 3.26 5.28
C ASN A 610 -22.51 4.40 6.33
N PHE A 611 -22.66 4.03 7.60
CA PHE A 611 -22.66 4.99 8.71
C PHE A 611 -21.30 5.70 8.85
N TYR A 612 -20.17 4.98 8.88
CA TYR A 612 -18.84 5.59 8.94
C TYR A 612 -18.58 6.50 7.74
N ARG A 613 -19.05 6.13 6.53
CA ARG A 613 -18.95 7.02 5.36
C ARG A 613 -19.64 8.37 5.60
N SER A 614 -20.80 8.38 6.27
CA SER A 614 -21.52 9.62 6.60
C SER A 614 -20.77 10.51 7.60
N LEU A 615 -19.91 9.90 8.43
CA LEU A 615 -19.03 10.60 9.35
C LEU A 615 -17.75 11.09 8.69
N GLY A 616 -17.53 10.82 7.40
CA GLY A 616 -16.27 11.10 6.72
C GLY A 616 -15.72 12.54 6.87
N PRO A 617 -16.55 13.58 7.03
CA PRO A 617 -16.02 14.91 7.36
C PRO A 617 -15.32 15.04 8.72
N PHE A 618 -15.57 14.11 9.64
CA PHE A 618 -15.21 14.17 11.05
C PHE A 618 -14.31 13.02 11.53
N ILE A 619 -14.23 11.92 10.77
CA ILE A 619 -13.41 10.73 11.08
C ILE A 619 -12.45 10.45 9.91
N PRO A 620 -11.55 9.46 10.00
CA PRO A 620 -10.81 8.97 8.84
C PRO A 620 -11.72 8.64 7.67
N ALA A 621 -11.42 9.22 6.50
CA ALA A 621 -12.36 9.32 5.39
C ALA A 621 -11.72 9.57 4.05
#